data_AF-A0A1X3PBJ5-F1
#
_entry.id   AF-A0A1X3PBJ5-F1
#
_cell.length_a   1.000
_cell.length_b   1.000
_cell.length_c   1.000
_cell.angle_alpha   90.00
_cell.angle_beta   90.00
_cell.angle_gamma   90.00
#
_symmetry.space_group_name_H-M   'P 1'
#
loop_
_entity.id
_entity.type
_entity.pdbx_description
1 polymer ?
#
loop_
_entity_poly.entity_id
_entity_poly.type
_entity_poly.pdbx_seq_one_letter_code
_entity_poly.pdbx_strand_id
1 'polypeptide(L)'
;MVRIPAAVRRRLPGIAWRDRKILHLETRVAHLEASRERVRRLLREARSSGRDELRRREEEITRLSDDLQEAILRAEAAEAEHARFRRSSFKGKLSSHMAAVNAAKLSGWQATTPALQLPYKLRSYALAQSHGIAVPRIHQVWSRTEDIRIPDDLPADRVVLKADGGHSGLGVVPLRRTAEGWQTLTGRDTLVDGRPGDRLLSRLERARGPFFLESFLEPFAQPFAQPFATTDSRAGADHGAAGQGSADLALVGPPQGAEVRLPEDIKVYTAYGEIMQVLVMRTHGVKVMNRSRFTRRYFDAEARPLGEVLPGRPEDPEITAPEGWEDLMEAARRLSIAVGLPFVRVDLYSTPDGPVLGELTPMPGGVQEYRLNHDLRLGAAWMRADLRLARDLARGRPSGTLFGSEPYQWWYPEPRGGEPAGTEGGPSRWPRLQADPLQWYTPPEDVVRLGTDGNGADQTGADQTGADQTGADQTGADQTGADQTGADQTGAEGATAEVSIPEESRPDDRGPDEDQVELRIADSSR
;
A
#
# COMPACT_ATOMS: atom_id res chain seq x y z
N MET A 1 91.64 -22.83 -22.81
CA MET A 1 92.92 -22.50 -22.14
C MET A 1 94.01 -23.34 -22.79
N VAL A 2 94.84 -22.74 -23.66
CA VAL A 2 95.90 -23.46 -24.39
C VAL A 2 97.05 -23.71 -23.41
N ARG A 3 97.34 -24.97 -23.08
CA ARG A 3 98.48 -25.34 -22.21
C ARG A 3 99.78 -25.20 -23.00
N ILE A 4 100.66 -24.30 -22.56
CA ILE A 4 102.00 -24.15 -23.11
C ILE A 4 102.84 -25.41 -22.76
N PRO A 5 103.47 -26.08 -23.74
CA PRO A 5 104.25 -27.30 -23.52
C PRO A 5 105.41 -27.11 -22.53
N ALA A 6 105.65 -28.12 -21.68
CA ALA A 6 106.64 -28.08 -20.59
C ALA A 6 108.08 -27.78 -21.05
N ALA A 7 108.42 -28.07 -22.31
CA ALA A 7 109.72 -27.80 -22.90
C ALA A 7 110.03 -26.30 -23.04
N VAL A 8 109.01 -25.46 -23.22
CA VAL A 8 109.16 -23.99 -23.38
C VAL A 8 109.40 -23.30 -22.03
N ARG A 9 108.92 -23.88 -20.91
CA ARG A 9 109.11 -23.32 -19.56
C ARG A 9 110.57 -23.33 -19.09
N ARG A 10 111.43 -24.21 -19.59
CA ARG A 10 112.80 -24.40 -19.08
C ARG A 10 113.86 -23.47 -19.70
N ARG A 11 113.50 -22.61 -20.67
CA ARG A 11 114.47 -21.75 -21.41
C ARG A 11 114.33 -20.25 -21.18
N LEU A 12 113.56 -19.80 -20.19
CA LEU A 12 113.44 -18.38 -19.84
C LEU A 12 114.05 -18.15 -18.45
N PRO A 13 114.94 -17.14 -18.25
CA PRO A 13 115.56 -16.88 -16.96
C PRO A 13 114.50 -16.65 -15.87
N GLY A 14 114.73 -17.25 -14.70
CA GLY A 14 113.80 -17.27 -13.57
C GLY A 14 113.62 -15.89 -12.97
N ILE A 15 112.54 -15.22 -13.34
CA ILE A 15 112.15 -13.93 -12.79
C ILE A 15 111.16 -14.20 -11.66
N ALA A 16 111.64 -14.32 -10.41
CA ALA A 16 110.83 -14.68 -9.24
C ALA A 16 109.59 -13.78 -9.02
N TRP A 17 109.63 -12.53 -9.48
CA TRP A 17 108.48 -11.63 -9.42
C TRP A 17 107.34 -12.05 -10.37
N ARG A 18 107.65 -12.67 -11.51
CA ARG A 18 106.66 -13.14 -12.49
C ARG A 18 105.90 -14.35 -11.99
N ASP A 19 106.60 -15.33 -11.44
CA ASP A 19 105.97 -16.57 -10.96
C ASP A 19 105.11 -16.30 -9.70
N ARG A 20 105.55 -15.39 -8.82
CA ARG A 20 104.74 -14.88 -7.70
C ARG A 20 103.50 -14.11 -8.18
N LYS A 21 103.62 -13.35 -9.28
CA LYS A 21 102.50 -12.65 -9.92
C LYS A 21 101.53 -13.61 -10.61
N ILE A 22 102.02 -14.67 -11.25
CA ILE A 22 101.19 -15.73 -11.85
C ILE A 22 100.39 -16.45 -10.75
N LEU A 23 101.04 -16.90 -9.67
CA LEU A 23 100.34 -17.56 -8.56
C LEU A 23 99.30 -16.65 -7.90
N HIS A 24 99.63 -15.38 -7.70
CA HIS A 24 98.67 -14.40 -7.16
C HIS A 24 97.48 -14.18 -8.10
N LEU A 25 97.70 -14.16 -9.42
CA LEU A 25 96.64 -14.06 -10.42
C LEU A 25 95.80 -15.34 -10.49
N GLU A 26 96.41 -16.53 -10.38
CA GLU A 26 95.70 -17.81 -10.33
C GLU A 26 94.80 -17.91 -9.10
N THR A 27 95.28 -17.50 -7.92
CA THR A 27 94.46 -17.44 -6.70
C THR A 27 93.32 -16.42 -6.82
N ARG A 28 93.58 -15.25 -7.44
CA ARG A 28 92.53 -14.25 -7.71
C ARG A 28 91.50 -14.75 -8.71
N VAL A 29 91.91 -15.44 -9.77
CA VAL A 29 91.00 -16.04 -10.75
C VAL A 29 90.14 -17.11 -10.09
N ALA A 30 90.72 -18.01 -9.29
CA ALA A 30 89.97 -19.02 -8.55
C ALA A 30 88.95 -18.39 -7.58
N HIS A 31 89.33 -17.31 -6.88
CA HIS A 31 88.43 -16.58 -6.00
C HIS A 31 87.29 -15.88 -6.77
N LEU A 32 87.59 -15.27 -7.92
CA LEU A 32 86.59 -14.65 -8.78
C LEU A 32 85.65 -15.67 -9.41
N GLU A 33 86.14 -16.85 -9.79
CA GLU A 33 85.32 -17.95 -10.30
C GLU A 33 84.38 -18.50 -9.22
N ALA A 34 84.88 -18.69 -8.00
CA ALA A 34 84.06 -19.10 -6.86
C ALA A 34 83.00 -18.03 -6.51
N SER A 35 83.36 -16.76 -6.58
CA SER A 35 82.44 -15.63 -6.36
C SER A 35 81.39 -15.55 -7.46
N ARG A 36 81.77 -15.76 -8.73
CA ARG A 36 80.86 -15.82 -9.88
C ARG A 36 79.85 -16.96 -9.75
N GLU A 37 80.28 -18.14 -9.33
CA GLU A 37 79.36 -19.27 -9.15
C GLU A 37 78.41 -19.06 -7.98
N ARG A 38 78.86 -18.41 -6.90
CA ARG A 38 78.01 -18.00 -5.78
C ARG A 38 76.92 -17.03 -6.24
N VAL A 39 77.28 -15.99 -7.00
CA VAL A 39 76.30 -15.03 -7.55
C VAL A 39 75.31 -15.72 -8.50
N ARG A 40 75.78 -16.63 -9.37
CA ARG A 40 74.89 -17.41 -10.25
C ARG A 40 73.90 -18.27 -9.49
N ARG A 41 74.32 -18.87 -8.37
CA ARG A 41 73.44 -19.66 -7.51
C ARG A 41 72.36 -18.78 -6.87
N LEU A 42 72.76 -17.66 -6.25
CA LEU A 42 71.82 -16.70 -5.65
C LEU A 42 70.83 -16.14 -6.68
N LEU A 43 71.26 -15.86 -7.90
CA LEU A 43 70.38 -15.43 -8.99
C LEU A 43 69.38 -16.52 -9.42
N ARG A 44 69.76 -17.81 -9.38
CA ARG A 44 68.84 -18.92 -9.67
C ARG A 44 67.79 -19.08 -8.56
N GLU A 45 68.23 -19.02 -7.31
CA GLU A 45 67.36 -19.12 -6.12
C GLU A 45 66.37 -17.94 -6.03
N ALA A 46 66.83 -16.71 -6.29
CA ALA A 46 65.95 -15.54 -6.33
C ALA A 46 64.90 -15.63 -7.45
N ARG A 47 65.28 -16.17 -8.63
CA ARG A 47 64.37 -16.38 -9.76
C ARG A 47 63.40 -17.54 -9.58
N SER A 48 63.72 -18.55 -8.78
CA SER A 48 62.78 -19.62 -8.44
C SER A 48 61.80 -19.14 -7.38
N SER A 49 62.30 -18.52 -6.31
CA SER A 49 61.47 -17.96 -5.23
C SER A 49 60.47 -16.93 -5.76
N GLY A 50 60.90 -16.02 -6.64
CA GLY A 50 59.99 -15.06 -7.27
C GLY A 50 58.94 -15.69 -8.20
N ARG A 51 59.23 -16.85 -8.82
CA ARG A 51 58.26 -17.58 -9.65
C ARG A 51 57.24 -18.34 -8.81
N ASP A 52 57.69 -18.94 -7.70
CA ASP A 52 56.81 -19.64 -6.78
C ASP A 52 55.86 -18.66 -6.07
N GLU A 53 56.36 -17.49 -5.68
CA GLU A 53 55.54 -16.40 -5.14
C GLU A 53 54.53 -15.87 -6.17
N LEU A 54 54.94 -15.68 -7.43
CA LEU A 54 54.02 -15.26 -8.49
C LEU A 54 52.91 -16.30 -8.70
N ARG A 55 53.25 -17.59 -8.75
CA ARG A 55 52.28 -18.68 -8.89
C ARG A 55 51.29 -18.71 -7.72
N ARG A 56 51.76 -18.55 -6.49
CA ARG A 56 50.88 -18.48 -5.31
C ARG A 56 49.90 -17.31 -5.39
N ARG A 57 50.39 -16.15 -5.83
CA ARG A 57 49.54 -14.97 -6.05
C ARG A 57 48.55 -15.17 -7.19
N GLU A 58 48.94 -15.82 -8.28
CA GLU A 58 48.03 -16.17 -9.38
C GLU A 58 46.94 -17.15 -8.90
N GLU A 59 47.30 -18.16 -8.10
CA GLU A 59 46.35 -19.10 -7.49
C GLU A 59 45.44 -18.42 -6.45
N GLU A 60 45.94 -17.43 -5.72
CA GLU A 60 45.15 -16.61 -4.79
C GLU A 60 44.19 -15.68 -5.53
N ILE A 61 44.66 -14.98 -6.58
CA ILE A 61 43.82 -14.14 -7.44
C ILE A 61 42.72 -14.96 -8.10
N THR A 62 43.04 -16.18 -8.56
CA THR A 62 42.04 -17.07 -9.16
C THR A 62 40.98 -17.45 -8.14
N ARG A 63 41.38 -17.87 -6.93
CA ARG A 63 40.43 -18.18 -5.84
C ARG A 63 39.57 -16.98 -5.45
N LEU A 64 40.17 -15.81 -5.27
CA LEU A 64 39.43 -14.58 -4.95
C LEU A 64 38.47 -14.17 -6.06
N SER A 65 38.84 -14.42 -7.33
CA SER A 65 37.97 -14.18 -8.48
C SER A 65 36.76 -15.12 -8.47
N ASP A 66 36.97 -16.40 -8.17
CA ASP A 66 35.90 -17.40 -8.08
C ASP A 66 34.95 -17.08 -6.91
N ASP A 67 35.50 -16.75 -5.73
CA ASP A 67 34.73 -16.33 -4.55
C ASP A 67 33.90 -15.08 -4.83
N LEU A 68 34.48 -14.10 -5.55
CA LEU A 68 33.77 -12.88 -5.95
C LEU A 68 32.64 -13.18 -6.94
N GLN A 69 32.85 -14.07 -7.90
CA GLN A 69 31.80 -14.50 -8.83
C GLN A 69 30.65 -15.19 -8.10
N GLU A 70 30.95 -16.06 -7.13
CA GLU A 70 29.92 -16.72 -6.33
C GLU A 70 29.14 -15.72 -5.48
N ALA A 71 29.82 -14.73 -4.87
CA ALA A 71 29.19 -13.66 -4.11
C ALA A 71 28.25 -12.80 -4.98
N ILE A 72 28.66 -12.48 -6.22
CA ILE A 72 27.83 -11.75 -7.19
C ILE A 72 26.57 -12.57 -7.52
N LEU A 73 26.71 -13.86 -7.85
CA LEU A 73 25.56 -14.71 -8.17
C LEU A 73 24.58 -14.84 -6.99
N ARG A 74 25.08 -14.95 -5.76
CA ARG A 74 24.24 -14.97 -4.55
C ARG A 74 23.52 -13.64 -4.34
N ALA A 75 24.20 -12.51 -4.57
CA ALA A 75 23.60 -11.19 -4.47
C ALA A 75 22.52 -10.97 -5.54
N GLU A 76 22.75 -11.39 -6.78
CA GLU A 76 21.77 -11.35 -7.87
C GLU A 76 20.55 -12.24 -7.58
N ALA A 77 20.77 -13.45 -7.06
CA ALA A 77 19.69 -14.35 -6.66
C ALA A 77 18.84 -13.75 -5.51
N ALA A 78 19.50 -13.19 -4.49
CA ALA A 78 18.85 -12.50 -3.38
C ALA A 78 18.11 -11.23 -3.85
N GLU A 79 18.67 -10.49 -4.82
CA GLU A 79 18.00 -9.33 -5.40
C GLU A 79 16.79 -9.74 -6.25
N ALA A 80 16.90 -10.81 -7.04
CA ALA A 80 15.78 -11.37 -7.80
C ALA A 80 14.67 -11.88 -6.88
N GLU A 81 15.03 -12.53 -5.78
CA GLU A 81 14.10 -12.96 -4.74
C GLU A 81 13.44 -11.76 -4.04
N HIS A 82 14.21 -10.77 -3.59
CA HIS A 82 13.69 -9.51 -3.06
C HIS A 82 12.83 -8.75 -4.07
N ALA A 83 13.15 -8.79 -5.36
CA ALA A 83 12.35 -8.18 -6.42
C ALA A 83 11.02 -8.92 -6.63
N ARG A 84 11.02 -10.26 -6.55
CA ARG A 84 9.80 -11.08 -6.56
C ARG A 84 8.92 -10.75 -5.36
N PHE A 85 9.47 -10.73 -4.15
CA PHE A 85 8.74 -10.33 -2.95
C PHE A 85 8.18 -8.92 -3.07
N ARG A 86 9.00 -7.95 -3.51
CA ARG A 86 8.55 -6.58 -3.76
C ARG A 86 7.42 -6.51 -4.77
N ARG A 87 7.39 -7.34 -5.82
CA ARG A 87 6.30 -7.36 -6.82
C ARG A 87 5.01 -8.01 -6.32
N SER A 88 5.13 -9.00 -5.43
CA SER A 88 3.99 -9.71 -4.82
C SER A 88 3.42 -9.02 -3.60
N SER A 89 4.11 -8.00 -3.08
CA SER A 89 3.71 -7.21 -1.92
C SER A 89 2.63 -6.17 -2.29
N PHE A 90 1.79 -5.78 -1.33
CA PHE A 90 0.78 -4.74 -1.57
C PHE A 90 1.40 -3.41 -1.98
N LYS A 91 2.51 -3.00 -1.35
CA LYS A 91 3.30 -1.84 -1.80
C LYS A 91 3.74 -1.95 -3.27
N GLY A 92 4.21 -3.12 -3.70
CA GLY A 92 4.57 -3.36 -5.10
C GLY A 92 3.41 -3.27 -6.08
N LYS A 93 2.29 -3.89 -5.71
CA LYS A 93 1.05 -3.87 -6.50
C LYS A 93 0.50 -2.46 -6.63
N LEU A 94 0.47 -1.71 -5.53
CA LEU A 94 0.07 -0.31 -5.54
C LEU A 94 0.99 0.53 -6.44
N SER A 95 2.32 0.34 -6.34
CA SER A 95 3.28 1.07 -7.18
C SER A 95 3.07 0.78 -8.69
N SER A 96 2.84 -0.48 -9.04
CA SER A 96 2.57 -0.91 -10.42
C SER A 96 1.23 -0.36 -10.92
N HIS A 97 0.20 -0.40 -10.08
CA HIS A 97 -1.13 0.16 -10.37
C HIS A 97 -1.04 1.67 -10.59
N MET A 98 -0.32 2.40 -9.73
CA MET A 98 -0.09 3.83 -9.88
C MET A 98 0.61 4.17 -11.20
N ALA A 99 1.62 3.39 -11.59
CA ALA A 99 2.29 3.58 -12.87
C ALA A 99 1.32 3.42 -14.05
N ALA A 100 0.45 2.39 -14.02
CA ALA A 100 -0.56 2.17 -15.05
C ALA A 100 -1.61 3.30 -15.09
N VAL A 101 -2.11 3.74 -13.95
CA VAL A 101 -3.09 4.84 -13.84
C VAL A 101 -2.49 6.16 -14.34
N ASN A 102 -1.22 6.44 -14.02
CA ASN A 102 -0.52 7.62 -14.52
C ASN A 102 -0.30 7.56 -16.03
N ALA A 103 0.08 6.40 -16.58
CA ALA A 103 0.21 6.22 -18.02
C ALA A 103 -1.13 6.42 -18.76
N ALA A 104 -2.22 5.87 -18.24
CA ALA A 104 -3.56 6.07 -18.78
C ALA A 104 -4.00 7.54 -18.73
N LYS A 105 -3.67 8.24 -17.64
CA LYS A 105 -3.95 9.68 -17.49
C LYS A 105 -3.20 10.52 -18.53
N LEU A 106 -1.92 10.23 -18.76
CA LEU A 106 -1.11 10.90 -19.78
C LEU A 106 -1.59 10.60 -21.20
N SER A 107 -2.22 9.44 -21.40
CA SER A 107 -2.74 8.99 -22.71
C SER A 107 -4.18 9.46 -22.99
N GLY A 108 -4.82 10.19 -22.08
CA GLY A 108 -6.19 10.68 -22.26
C GLY A 108 -7.27 9.60 -22.15
N TRP A 109 -7.02 8.50 -21.43
CA TRP A 109 -7.94 7.36 -21.31
C TRP A 109 -8.85 7.44 -20.08
N GLN A 110 -9.24 8.64 -19.64
CA GLN A 110 -10.03 8.80 -18.41
C GLN A 110 -11.42 8.14 -18.52
N ALA A 111 -12.04 8.19 -19.70
CA ALA A 111 -13.37 7.61 -19.94
C ALA A 111 -13.41 6.08 -19.87
N THR A 112 -12.27 5.40 -20.05
CA THR A 112 -12.17 3.93 -20.09
C THR A 112 -11.36 3.36 -18.92
N THR A 113 -10.79 4.21 -18.06
CA THR A 113 -9.98 3.80 -16.90
C THR A 113 -10.73 4.07 -15.59
N PRO A 114 -11.35 3.06 -14.95
CA PRO A 114 -12.13 3.25 -13.71
C PRO A 114 -11.41 4.03 -12.62
N ALA A 115 -10.11 3.76 -12.42
CA ALA A 115 -9.32 4.43 -11.39
C ALA A 115 -9.25 5.96 -11.57
N LEU A 116 -9.37 6.46 -12.81
CA LEU A 116 -9.41 7.90 -13.09
C LEU A 116 -10.81 8.50 -12.92
N GLN A 117 -11.83 7.66 -12.75
CA GLN A 117 -13.23 8.05 -12.58
C GLN A 117 -13.67 8.11 -11.11
N LEU A 118 -13.09 7.26 -10.26
CA LEU A 118 -13.45 7.19 -8.83
C LEU A 118 -13.25 8.50 -8.04
N PRO A 119 -12.23 9.34 -8.34
CA PRO A 119 -12.05 10.61 -7.61
C PRO A 119 -13.17 11.63 -7.76
N TYR A 120 -14.18 11.37 -8.60
CA TYR A 120 -15.35 12.24 -8.81
C TYR A 120 -16.52 11.75 -7.95
N LYS A 121 -16.75 12.43 -6.81
CA LYS A 121 -17.70 12.01 -5.77
C LYS A 121 -19.12 11.85 -6.27
N LEU A 122 -19.64 12.82 -7.03
CA LEU A 122 -21.02 12.77 -7.53
C LEU A 122 -21.21 11.59 -8.50
N ARG A 123 -20.19 11.26 -9.30
CA ARG A 123 -20.22 10.06 -10.14
C ARG A 123 -20.19 8.78 -9.29
N SER A 124 -19.34 8.72 -8.29
CA SER A 124 -19.24 7.58 -7.36
C SER A 124 -20.52 7.40 -6.54
N TYR A 125 -21.22 8.49 -6.18
CA TYR A 125 -22.52 8.45 -5.54
C TYR A 125 -23.61 7.90 -6.47
N ALA A 126 -23.62 8.34 -7.74
CA ALA A 126 -24.55 7.79 -8.73
C ALA A 126 -24.32 6.28 -8.96
N LEU A 127 -23.05 5.86 -9.00
CA LEU A 127 -22.68 4.44 -9.06
C LEU A 127 -23.21 3.68 -7.84
N ALA A 128 -23.04 4.20 -6.63
CA ALA A 128 -23.54 3.56 -5.42
C ALA A 128 -25.07 3.45 -5.36
N GLN A 129 -25.77 4.55 -5.67
CA GLN A 129 -27.23 4.55 -5.75
C GLN A 129 -27.75 3.52 -6.75
N SER A 130 -27.08 3.35 -7.90
CA SER A 130 -27.47 2.35 -8.90
C SER A 130 -27.37 0.90 -8.41
N HIS A 131 -26.66 0.66 -7.30
CA HIS A 131 -26.58 -0.63 -6.61
C HIS A 131 -27.39 -0.68 -5.30
N GLY A 132 -28.26 0.30 -5.05
CA GLY A 132 -29.09 0.36 -3.84
C GLY A 132 -28.33 0.81 -2.59
N ILE A 133 -27.12 1.36 -2.74
CA ILE A 133 -26.31 1.82 -1.60
C ILE A 133 -26.56 3.30 -1.38
N ALA A 134 -26.89 3.65 -0.14
CA ALA A 134 -27.24 5.01 0.23
C ALA A 134 -26.04 5.97 0.08
N VAL A 135 -26.35 7.23 -0.20
CA VAL A 135 -25.39 8.33 -0.30
C VAL A 135 -25.96 9.53 0.46
N PRO A 136 -25.12 10.47 0.94
CA PRO A 136 -25.61 11.71 1.54
C PRO A 136 -26.55 12.43 0.58
N ARG A 137 -27.68 12.93 1.08
CA ARG A 137 -28.62 13.69 0.25
C ARG A 137 -27.93 14.96 -0.25
N ILE A 138 -27.89 15.14 -1.56
CA ILE A 138 -27.38 16.35 -2.20
C ILE A 138 -28.49 17.40 -2.25
N HIS A 139 -28.27 18.55 -1.61
CA HIS A 139 -29.19 19.67 -1.59
C HIS A 139 -29.01 20.58 -2.81
N GLN A 140 -27.77 20.85 -3.22
CA GLN A 140 -27.48 21.79 -4.30
C GLN A 140 -26.10 21.52 -4.92
N VAL A 141 -25.94 21.88 -6.19
CA VAL A 141 -24.68 21.76 -6.95
C VAL A 141 -24.40 23.07 -7.69
N TRP A 142 -23.16 23.53 -7.65
CA TRP A 142 -22.65 24.74 -8.30
C TRP A 142 -21.47 24.40 -9.19
N SER A 143 -21.41 25.03 -10.37
CA SER A 143 -20.29 24.82 -11.30
C SER A 143 -19.05 25.64 -10.92
N ARG A 144 -19.24 26.80 -10.29
CA ARG A 144 -18.17 27.75 -9.92
C ARG A 144 -18.23 28.06 -8.42
N THR A 145 -17.08 28.41 -7.84
CA THR A 145 -16.97 28.78 -6.42
C THR A 145 -17.73 30.07 -6.09
N GLU A 146 -17.72 31.04 -7.01
CA GLU A 146 -18.42 32.35 -6.87
C GLU A 146 -19.95 32.23 -6.81
N ASP A 147 -20.50 31.15 -7.36
CA ASP A 147 -21.94 30.89 -7.38
C ASP A 147 -22.44 30.25 -6.08
N ILE A 148 -21.53 29.80 -5.19
CA ILE A 148 -21.89 29.12 -3.95
C ILE A 148 -22.64 30.09 -3.04
N ARG A 149 -23.89 29.74 -2.76
CA ARG A 149 -24.76 30.41 -1.80
C ARG A 149 -25.65 29.38 -1.13
N ILE A 150 -25.43 29.16 0.16
CA ILE A 150 -26.19 28.21 0.96
C ILE A 150 -27.53 28.84 1.37
N PRO A 151 -28.68 28.20 1.08
CA PRO A 151 -29.98 28.74 1.45
C PRO A 151 -30.18 28.83 2.97
N ASP A 152 -30.77 29.94 3.43
CA ASP A 152 -31.09 30.12 4.85
C ASP A 152 -32.34 29.33 5.28
N ASP A 153 -33.19 28.91 4.35
CA ASP A 153 -34.43 28.15 4.61
C ASP A 153 -34.23 26.62 4.55
N LEU A 154 -32.99 26.14 4.43
CA LEU A 154 -32.67 24.71 4.52
C LEU A 154 -33.19 24.12 5.85
N PRO A 155 -33.95 23.00 5.83
CA PRO A 155 -34.49 22.40 7.04
C PRO A 155 -33.41 21.77 7.95
N ALA A 156 -32.20 21.55 7.43
CA ALA A 156 -31.10 20.99 8.19
C ALA A 156 -30.30 22.08 8.93
N ASP A 157 -29.92 21.81 10.17
CA ASP A 157 -29.03 22.69 10.96
C ASP A 157 -27.54 22.44 10.70
N ARG A 158 -27.21 21.31 10.05
CA ARG A 158 -25.84 20.94 9.68
C ARG A 158 -25.80 20.39 8.26
N VAL A 159 -24.79 20.83 7.52
CA VAL A 159 -24.55 20.45 6.11
C VAL A 159 -23.06 20.37 5.85
N VAL A 160 -22.68 19.72 4.75
CA VAL A 160 -21.27 19.66 4.32
C VAL A 160 -21.17 20.21 2.90
N LEU A 161 -20.38 21.27 2.74
CA LEU A 161 -19.99 21.77 1.42
C LEU A 161 -18.77 20.99 0.95
N LYS A 162 -18.85 20.38 -0.24
CA LYS A 162 -17.81 19.54 -0.82
C LYS A 162 -17.45 19.97 -2.25
N ALA A 163 -16.20 19.74 -2.64
CA ALA A 163 -15.78 19.71 -4.03
C ALA A 163 -15.86 18.27 -4.58
N ASP A 164 -16.32 18.13 -5.81
CA ASP A 164 -16.50 16.84 -6.50
C ASP A 164 -15.17 16.09 -6.63
N GLY A 165 -14.14 16.76 -7.15
CA GLY A 165 -12.81 16.20 -7.28
C GLY A 165 -11.80 16.80 -6.30
N GLY A 166 -10.72 16.03 -6.07
CA GLY A 166 -9.61 16.42 -5.21
C GLY A 166 -9.45 15.48 -4.01
N HIS A 167 -8.25 15.52 -3.44
CA HIS A 167 -7.79 14.68 -2.35
C HIS A 167 -7.51 15.56 -1.12
N SER A 168 -7.27 14.98 0.06
CA SER A 168 -6.75 15.68 1.26
C SER A 168 -7.68 16.65 2.00
N GLY A 169 -9.01 16.52 1.87
CA GLY A 169 -9.98 17.29 2.68
C GLY A 169 -10.06 18.79 2.37
N LEU A 170 -9.18 19.31 1.50
CA LEU A 170 -9.16 20.73 1.09
C LEU A 170 -10.53 21.21 0.56
N GLY A 171 -11.29 20.32 -0.08
CA GLY A 171 -12.62 20.62 -0.60
C GLY A 171 -13.77 20.33 0.36
N VAL A 172 -13.54 19.88 1.61
CA VAL A 172 -14.60 19.48 2.55
C VAL A 172 -14.78 20.56 3.62
N VAL A 173 -16.02 21.00 3.82
CA VAL A 173 -16.37 22.08 4.74
C VAL A 173 -17.65 21.73 5.51
N PRO A 174 -17.53 21.12 6.69
CA PRO A 174 -18.69 20.93 7.57
C PRO A 174 -19.16 22.27 8.14
N LEU A 175 -20.46 22.52 8.04
CA LEU A 175 -21.11 23.77 8.43
C LEU A 175 -22.24 23.49 9.41
N ARG A 176 -22.50 24.46 10.29
CA ARG A 176 -23.67 24.53 11.17
C ARG A 176 -24.38 25.87 10.98
N ARG A 177 -25.69 25.86 11.20
CA ARG A 177 -26.52 27.05 11.28
C ARG A 177 -26.27 27.77 12.62
N THR A 178 -26.23 29.10 12.58
CA THR A 178 -26.19 30.00 13.74
C THR A 178 -27.26 31.09 13.58
N ALA A 179 -27.44 31.93 14.59
CA ALA A 179 -28.37 33.06 14.52
C ALA A 179 -27.99 34.07 13.41
N GLU A 180 -26.69 34.22 13.09
CA GLU A 180 -26.20 35.12 12.05
C GLU A 180 -26.01 34.46 10.67
N GLY A 181 -26.45 33.20 10.48
CA GLY A 181 -26.35 32.49 9.20
C GLY A 181 -25.63 31.15 9.31
N TRP A 182 -24.58 30.95 8.51
CA TRP A 182 -23.85 29.68 8.45
C TRP A 182 -22.41 29.82 8.93
N GLN A 183 -21.91 28.84 9.67
CA GLN A 183 -20.55 28.85 10.19
C GLN A 183 -19.90 27.47 10.05
N THR A 184 -18.59 27.42 9.81
CA THR A 184 -17.82 26.16 9.93
C THR A 184 -17.99 25.53 11.31
N LEU A 185 -18.00 24.20 11.38
CA LEU A 185 -18.07 23.49 12.69
C LEU A 185 -16.92 23.88 13.64
N THR A 186 -15.78 24.30 13.09
CA THR A 186 -14.63 24.79 13.88
C THR A 186 -14.81 26.20 14.43
N GLY A 187 -15.84 26.94 13.99
CA GLY A 187 -16.07 28.34 14.31
C GLY A 187 -15.11 29.33 13.66
N ARG A 188 -14.16 28.85 12.82
CA ARG A 188 -13.09 29.70 12.25
C ARG A 188 -13.55 30.62 11.13
N ASP A 189 -14.51 30.16 10.34
CA ASP A 189 -15.02 30.89 9.18
C ASP A 189 -16.56 30.92 9.26
N THR A 190 -17.13 32.10 9.01
CA THR A 190 -18.58 32.37 8.91
C THR A 190 -18.91 32.73 7.45
N LEU A 191 -20.08 32.29 7.00
CA LEU A 191 -20.61 32.58 5.67
C LEU A 191 -21.64 33.70 5.80
N VAL A 192 -21.40 34.82 5.11
CA VAL A 192 -22.29 35.99 5.10
C VAL A 192 -23.29 35.81 3.97
N ASP A 193 -24.59 35.90 4.27
CA ASP A 193 -25.69 35.63 3.32
C ASP A 193 -25.52 34.29 2.57
N GLY A 194 -25.08 33.27 3.31
CA GLY A 194 -24.80 31.93 2.80
C GLY A 194 -23.56 31.81 1.90
N ARG A 195 -22.77 32.89 1.72
CA ARG A 195 -21.59 32.90 0.85
C ARG A 195 -20.29 32.63 1.61
N PRO A 196 -19.42 31.73 1.11
CA PRO A 196 -18.05 31.58 1.60
C PRO A 196 -17.24 32.89 1.50
N GLY A 197 -16.48 33.23 2.54
CA GLY A 197 -15.48 34.31 2.46
C GLY A 197 -14.22 33.91 1.69
N ASP A 198 -13.38 34.89 1.34
CA ASP A 198 -12.21 34.75 0.45
C ASP A 198 -11.26 33.61 0.85
N ARG A 199 -11.04 33.42 2.15
CA ARG A 199 -10.19 32.35 2.68
C ARG A 199 -10.73 30.96 2.34
N LEU A 200 -12.05 30.78 2.46
CA LEU A 200 -12.70 29.51 2.17
C LEU A 200 -12.78 29.28 0.66
N LEU A 201 -13.07 30.32 -0.11
CA LEU A 201 -13.05 30.30 -1.58
C LEU A 201 -11.67 29.89 -2.11
N SER A 202 -10.60 30.57 -1.66
CA SER A 202 -9.22 30.25 -2.04
C SER A 202 -8.85 28.80 -1.73
N ARG A 203 -9.43 28.22 -0.66
CA ARG A 203 -9.23 26.81 -0.32
C ARG A 203 -10.01 25.88 -1.26
N LEU A 204 -11.25 26.21 -1.58
CA LEU A 204 -12.12 25.45 -2.49
C LEU A 204 -11.61 25.48 -3.94
N GLU A 205 -11.05 26.60 -4.40
CA GLU A 205 -10.49 26.78 -5.75
C GLU A 205 -9.28 25.88 -6.03
N ARG A 206 -8.62 25.40 -4.96
CA ARG A 206 -7.54 24.40 -5.07
C ARG A 206 -8.07 22.98 -5.30
N ALA A 207 -9.37 22.76 -5.11
CA ALA A 207 -10.06 21.52 -5.41
C ALA A 207 -10.71 21.57 -6.80
N ARG A 208 -11.28 20.45 -7.26
CA ARG A 208 -11.90 20.35 -8.59
C ARG A 208 -13.43 20.39 -8.45
N GLY A 209 -14.05 21.34 -9.13
CA GLY A 209 -15.51 21.44 -9.22
C GLY A 209 -16.15 20.27 -10.00
N PRO A 210 -17.49 20.18 -10.03
CA PRO A 210 -18.44 21.09 -9.38
C PRO A 210 -18.36 21.03 -7.84
N PHE A 211 -18.98 22.00 -7.19
CA PHE A 211 -19.11 22.08 -5.74
C PHE A 211 -20.53 21.72 -5.36
N PHE A 212 -20.74 21.07 -4.22
CA PHE A 212 -22.07 20.63 -3.85
C PHE A 212 -22.26 20.67 -2.34
N LEU A 213 -23.53 20.82 -1.95
CA LEU A 213 -23.97 20.79 -0.57
C LEU A 213 -24.67 19.47 -0.32
N GLU A 214 -24.20 18.72 0.67
CA GLU A 214 -24.82 17.48 1.11
C GLU A 214 -25.25 17.55 2.58
N SER A 215 -26.16 16.66 2.97
CA SER A 215 -26.56 16.49 4.36
C SER A 215 -25.39 16.06 5.23
N PHE A 216 -25.33 16.59 6.45
CA PHE A 216 -24.42 16.08 7.47
C PHE A 216 -24.91 14.72 7.96
N LEU A 217 -24.02 13.71 8.00
CA LEU A 217 -24.36 12.39 8.50
C LEU A 217 -24.24 12.37 10.02
N GLU A 218 -25.34 12.06 10.69
CA GLU A 218 -25.39 11.97 12.14
C GLU A 218 -24.80 10.63 12.60
N PRO A 219 -23.89 10.62 13.59
CA PRO A 219 -23.42 9.38 14.18
C PRO A 219 -24.56 8.67 14.90
N PHE A 220 -24.47 7.34 15.03
CA PHE A 220 -25.31 6.60 15.98
C PHE A 220 -25.23 7.25 17.36
N ALA A 221 -26.40 7.58 17.91
CA ALA A 221 -26.54 8.00 19.29
C ALA A 221 -26.31 6.78 20.20
N GLN A 222 -25.07 6.37 20.41
CA GLN A 222 -24.79 5.48 21.54
C GLN A 222 -24.87 6.29 22.84
N PRO A 223 -25.53 5.75 23.88
CA PRO A 223 -25.86 6.50 25.07
C PRO A 223 -24.60 6.85 25.86
N PHE A 224 -24.67 8.00 26.54
CA PHE A 224 -23.76 8.41 27.59
C PHE A 224 -23.28 7.20 28.40
N ALA A 225 -21.98 6.91 28.33
CA ALA A 225 -21.35 6.15 29.39
C ALA A 225 -21.55 6.97 30.67
N GLN A 226 -22.52 6.56 31.50
CA GLN A 226 -22.71 7.14 32.82
C GLN A 226 -21.38 7.02 33.56
N PRO A 227 -20.80 8.11 34.08
CA PRO A 227 -19.67 7.99 34.98
C PRO A 227 -20.17 7.30 36.24
N PHE A 228 -19.40 6.33 36.72
CA PHE A 228 -19.61 5.65 37.99
C PHE A 228 -20.10 6.62 39.08
N ALA A 229 -21.38 6.52 39.44
CA ALA A 229 -21.90 7.01 40.71
C ALA A 229 -21.94 5.81 41.66
N THR A 230 -20.87 5.66 42.42
CA THR A 230 -20.89 4.88 43.66
C THR A 230 -21.83 5.57 44.64
N THR A 231 -23.01 5.01 44.89
CA THR A 231 -23.73 5.24 46.15
C THR A 231 -24.45 3.97 46.57
N ASP A 232 -23.93 3.41 47.66
CA ASP A 232 -24.53 2.54 48.65
C ASP A 232 -26.03 2.26 48.52
N SER A 233 -26.35 0.97 48.42
CA SER A 233 -27.66 0.41 48.65
C SER A 233 -27.97 0.35 50.15
N ARG A 234 -28.77 1.27 50.69
CA ARG A 234 -29.61 0.99 51.86
C ARG A 234 -30.94 1.76 51.84
N ALA A 235 -31.99 0.97 52.05
CA ALA A 235 -33.30 1.29 52.63
C ALA A 235 -34.41 1.85 51.72
N GLY A 236 -35.53 1.10 51.68
CA GLY A 236 -36.82 1.66 52.11
C GLY A 236 -37.91 1.88 51.05
N ALA A 237 -38.72 0.85 50.84
CA ALA A 237 -40.20 0.86 50.81
C ALA A 237 -41.01 2.09 50.28
N ASP A 238 -41.90 1.75 49.35
CA ASP A 238 -43.35 2.02 49.33
C ASP A 238 -43.97 3.18 48.52
N HIS A 239 -45.14 2.83 47.97
CA HIS A 239 -46.30 3.59 47.51
C HIS A 239 -46.39 4.15 46.09
N GLY A 240 -47.49 3.76 45.42
CA GLY A 240 -47.87 4.15 44.07
C GLY A 240 -48.60 5.48 43.99
N ALA A 241 -48.85 5.93 42.75
CA ALA A 241 -50.10 6.56 42.31
C ALA A 241 -49.99 6.97 40.84
N ALA A 242 -51.12 6.85 40.14
CA ALA A 242 -51.32 7.25 38.76
C ALA A 242 -51.30 8.78 38.58
N GLY A 243 -50.85 9.24 37.40
CA GLY A 243 -51.00 10.62 36.95
C GLY A 243 -50.88 10.70 35.43
N GLN A 244 -52.01 10.96 34.75
CA GLN A 244 -52.05 11.38 33.35
C GLN A 244 -51.39 12.76 33.21
N GLY A 245 -50.56 12.93 32.18
CA GLY A 245 -50.02 14.22 31.78
C GLY A 245 -49.48 14.12 30.36
N SER A 246 -50.18 14.75 29.42
CA SER A 246 -49.68 15.00 28.08
C SER A 246 -48.40 15.82 28.19
N ALA A 247 -47.29 15.31 27.66
CA ALA A 247 -46.08 16.08 27.47
C ALA A 247 -45.83 16.18 25.96
N ASP A 248 -46.05 17.38 25.43
CA ASP A 248 -45.45 17.84 24.20
C ASP A 248 -43.98 17.43 24.17
N LEU A 249 -43.61 16.62 23.18
CA LEU A 249 -42.23 16.42 22.79
C LEU A 249 -41.74 17.71 22.12
N ALA A 250 -41.51 18.74 22.94
CA ALA A 250 -40.69 19.86 22.55
C ALA A 250 -39.33 19.29 22.17
N LEU A 251 -38.94 19.52 20.91
CA LEU A 251 -37.56 19.39 20.43
C LEU A 251 -36.67 20.27 21.31
N VAL A 252 -36.19 19.70 22.42
CA VAL A 252 -35.12 20.30 23.21
C VAL A 252 -33.88 20.20 22.33
N GLY A 253 -33.52 21.33 21.71
CA GLY A 253 -32.25 21.45 21.00
C GLY A 253 -31.10 21.01 21.91
N PRO A 254 -30.03 20.41 21.35
CA PRO A 254 -28.94 19.88 22.15
C PRO A 254 -28.37 20.99 23.06
N PRO A 255 -28.02 20.66 24.31
CA PRO A 255 -27.49 21.63 25.25
C PRO A 255 -26.25 22.32 24.65
N GLN A 256 -26.16 23.63 24.85
CA GLN A 256 -24.99 24.43 24.46
C GLN A 256 -23.75 23.85 25.13
N GLY A 257 -22.89 23.19 24.33
CA GLY A 257 -21.69 22.50 24.82
C GLY A 257 -21.64 21.00 24.53
N ALA A 258 -22.68 20.39 23.93
CA ALA A 258 -22.59 19.01 23.45
C ALA A 258 -21.43 18.86 22.44
N GLU A 259 -20.48 17.98 22.74
CA GLU A 259 -19.33 17.73 21.89
C GLU A 259 -19.81 17.22 20.52
N VAL A 260 -19.50 17.96 19.44
CA VAL A 260 -19.91 17.58 18.08
C VAL A 260 -19.14 16.31 17.71
N ARG A 261 -19.80 15.16 17.85
CA ARG A 261 -19.26 13.86 17.44
C ARG A 261 -19.38 13.75 15.92
N LEU A 262 -18.26 13.56 15.24
CA LEU A 262 -18.24 13.21 13.83
C LEU A 262 -18.55 11.71 13.70
N PRO A 263 -19.25 11.28 12.63
CA PRO A 263 -19.40 9.86 12.34
C PRO A 263 -18.04 9.20 12.16
N GLU A 264 -17.94 7.94 12.58
CA GLU A 264 -16.73 7.14 12.40
C GLU A 264 -16.45 6.95 10.90
N ASP A 265 -15.19 7.10 10.51
CA ASP A 265 -14.74 6.97 9.14
C ASP A 265 -14.26 5.52 8.92
N ILE A 266 -15.07 4.73 8.21
CA ILE A 266 -14.87 3.29 8.03
C ILE A 266 -14.26 3.06 6.65
N LYS A 267 -13.00 2.66 6.59
CA LYS A 267 -12.25 2.46 5.35
C LYS A 267 -12.09 0.98 5.06
N VAL A 268 -12.87 0.47 4.12
CA VAL A 268 -12.85 -0.93 3.72
C VAL A 268 -11.92 -1.11 2.52
N TYR A 269 -10.83 -1.86 2.71
CA TYR A 269 -9.89 -2.19 1.64
C TYR A 269 -10.38 -3.47 0.97
N THR A 270 -10.66 -3.39 -0.33
CA THR A 270 -11.23 -4.51 -1.07
C THR A 270 -10.32 -4.94 -2.21
N ALA A 271 -10.32 -6.24 -2.50
CA ALA A 271 -9.65 -6.86 -3.62
C ALA A 271 -10.67 -7.56 -4.53
N TYR A 272 -11.37 -6.78 -5.37
CA TYR A 272 -12.42 -7.23 -6.28
C TYR A 272 -13.39 -8.23 -5.61
N GLY A 273 -14.20 -7.71 -4.68
CA GLY A 273 -15.20 -8.48 -3.89
C GLY A 273 -14.66 -9.20 -2.65
N GLU A 274 -13.34 -9.33 -2.49
CA GLU A 274 -12.71 -9.83 -1.26
C GLU A 274 -12.44 -8.67 -0.29
N ILE A 275 -12.80 -8.80 0.99
CA ILE A 275 -12.45 -7.81 2.02
C ILE A 275 -11.06 -8.13 2.58
N MET A 276 -10.11 -7.19 2.43
CA MET A 276 -8.71 -7.41 2.81
C MET A 276 -8.44 -6.99 4.26
N GLN A 277 -8.99 -5.83 4.63
CA GLN A 277 -8.93 -5.22 5.97
C GLN A 277 -9.97 -4.10 6.05
N VAL A 278 -10.39 -3.78 7.26
CA VAL A 278 -11.25 -2.62 7.56
C VAL A 278 -10.53 -1.74 8.57
N LEU A 279 -10.36 -0.47 8.25
CA LEU A 279 -9.79 0.53 9.13
C LEU A 279 -10.92 1.41 9.65
N VAL A 280 -11.22 1.31 10.94
CA VAL A 280 -12.18 2.20 11.60
C VAL A 280 -11.39 3.34 12.24
N MET A 281 -11.71 4.57 11.88
CA MET A 281 -11.08 5.77 12.41
C MET A 281 -12.07 6.59 13.23
N ARG A 282 -11.68 6.92 14.47
CA ARG A 282 -12.48 7.75 15.39
C ARG A 282 -11.75 9.08 15.63
N THR A 283 -12.48 10.19 15.53
CA THR A 283 -11.95 11.52 15.89
C THR A 283 -12.33 11.88 17.31
N HIS A 284 -11.36 12.35 18.09
CA HIS A 284 -11.61 12.97 19.39
C HIS A 284 -11.73 14.51 19.25
N GLY A 285 -12.94 15.03 19.44
CA GLY A 285 -13.29 16.46 19.42
C GLY A 285 -13.55 17.10 18.05
N VAL A 286 -13.96 18.37 18.06
CA VAL A 286 -14.49 19.12 16.90
C VAL A 286 -13.42 19.76 15.99
N LYS A 287 -12.13 19.54 16.24
CA LYS A 287 -11.06 20.05 15.34
C LYS A 287 -11.00 19.21 14.06
N VAL A 288 -11.94 19.47 13.17
CA VAL A 288 -12.02 18.92 11.81
C VAL A 288 -10.64 19.05 11.15
N MET A 289 -10.13 17.95 10.59
CA MET A 289 -8.87 17.82 9.82
C MET A 289 -7.55 17.68 10.59
N ASN A 290 -7.52 17.64 11.93
CA ASN A 290 -6.25 17.28 12.59
C ASN A 290 -6.05 15.76 12.60
N ARG A 291 -5.35 15.24 11.57
CA ARG A 291 -5.01 13.81 11.43
C ARG A 291 -4.23 13.25 12.63
N SER A 292 -3.58 14.10 13.44
CA SER A 292 -2.85 13.69 14.64
C SER A 292 -3.74 13.29 15.82
N ARG A 293 -5.06 13.51 15.73
CA ARG A 293 -6.03 13.19 16.79
C ARG A 293 -6.96 12.02 16.44
N PHE A 294 -6.75 11.38 15.30
CA PHE A 294 -7.51 10.21 14.93
C PHE A 294 -6.92 9.00 15.63
N THR A 295 -7.75 8.31 16.39
CA THR A 295 -7.46 6.95 16.80
C THR A 295 -8.00 5.98 15.76
N ARG A 296 -7.47 4.75 15.77
CA ARG A 296 -7.71 3.78 14.71
C ARG A 296 -7.66 2.36 15.25
N ARG A 297 -8.38 1.47 14.59
CA ARG A 297 -8.23 0.03 14.77
C ARG A 297 -8.49 -0.69 13.45
N TYR A 298 -7.78 -1.80 13.25
CA TYR A 298 -7.96 -2.64 12.06
C TYR A 298 -8.73 -3.91 12.40
N PHE A 299 -9.62 -4.30 11.49
CA PHE A 299 -10.42 -5.51 11.57
C PHE A 299 -10.33 -6.30 10.26
N ASP A 300 -10.60 -7.60 10.33
CA ASP A 300 -10.89 -8.42 9.15
C ASP A 300 -12.37 -8.35 8.76
N ALA A 301 -12.79 -9.15 7.79
CA ALA A 301 -14.15 -9.13 7.28
C ALA A 301 -15.19 -9.62 8.31
N GLU A 302 -14.78 -10.44 9.28
CA GLU A 302 -15.62 -11.01 10.33
C GLU A 302 -15.59 -10.18 11.62
N ALA A 303 -15.23 -8.90 11.54
CA ALA A 303 -15.14 -7.97 12.67
C ALA A 303 -14.10 -8.36 13.74
N ARG A 304 -13.14 -9.24 13.42
CA ARG A 304 -12.07 -9.61 14.37
C ARG A 304 -10.91 -8.61 14.25
N PRO A 305 -10.39 -8.09 15.37
CA PRO A 305 -9.23 -7.20 15.34
C PRO A 305 -8.00 -7.88 14.73
N LEU A 306 -7.29 -7.18 13.84
CA LEU A 306 -6.10 -7.71 13.16
C LEU A 306 -4.81 -7.61 13.99
N GLY A 307 -4.88 -6.96 15.16
CA GLY A 307 -3.70 -6.60 15.95
C GLY A 307 -2.88 -5.53 15.24
N GLU A 308 -1.62 -5.35 15.65
CA GLU A 308 -0.78 -4.28 15.09
C GLU A 308 -0.48 -4.49 13.60
N VAL A 309 -1.11 -3.65 12.76
CA VAL A 309 -0.96 -3.65 11.30
C VAL A 309 0.18 -2.73 10.82
N LEU A 310 0.32 -1.56 11.45
CA LEU A 310 1.33 -0.56 11.13
C LEU A 310 2.37 -0.48 12.28
N PRO A 311 3.65 -0.82 12.03
CA PRO A 311 4.71 -0.70 13.03
C PRO A 311 4.80 0.71 13.60
N GLY A 312 4.98 0.82 14.93
CA GLY A 312 5.17 2.10 15.62
C GLY A 312 3.95 3.03 15.62
N ARG A 313 2.78 2.53 15.19
CA ARG A 313 1.53 3.29 15.13
C ARG A 313 0.46 2.57 15.96
N PRO A 314 0.35 2.88 17.27
CA PRO A 314 -0.56 2.16 18.15
C PRO A 314 -2.02 2.28 17.69
N GLU A 315 -2.77 1.21 17.94
CA GLU A 315 -4.20 1.12 17.73
C GLU A 315 -4.95 1.39 19.04
N ASP A 316 -6.19 1.84 18.90
CA ASP A 316 -7.08 2.13 20.01
C ASP A 316 -8.01 0.94 20.25
N PRO A 317 -7.83 0.21 21.37
CA PRO A 317 -8.62 -0.98 21.68
C PRO A 317 -10.07 -0.67 22.07
N GLU A 318 -10.44 0.60 22.29
CA GLU A 318 -11.81 1.02 22.58
C GLU A 318 -12.65 1.22 21.31
N ILE A 319 -12.03 1.19 20.12
CA ILE A 319 -12.75 1.14 18.87
C ILE A 319 -13.23 -0.30 18.66
N THR A 320 -14.55 -0.49 18.61
CA THR A 320 -15.20 -1.77 18.29
C THR A 320 -15.69 -1.75 16.85
N ALA A 321 -16.13 -2.91 16.36
CA ALA A 321 -16.85 -2.97 15.09
C ALA A 321 -18.14 -2.12 15.18
N PRO A 322 -18.40 -1.23 14.20
CA PRO A 322 -19.64 -0.46 14.14
C PRO A 322 -20.88 -1.35 13.96
N GLU A 323 -22.03 -0.81 14.34
CA GLU A 323 -23.33 -1.40 14.04
C GLU A 323 -23.53 -1.53 12.52
N GLY A 324 -24.29 -2.55 12.08
CA GLY A 324 -24.49 -2.83 10.65
C GLY A 324 -23.23 -3.34 9.93
N TRP A 325 -22.32 -4.03 10.64
CA TRP A 325 -21.06 -4.52 10.06
C TRP A 325 -21.23 -5.35 8.79
N GLU A 326 -22.18 -6.28 8.79
CA GLU A 326 -22.45 -7.15 7.64
C GLU A 326 -22.90 -6.35 6.42
N ASP A 327 -23.82 -5.39 6.62
CA ASP A 327 -24.30 -4.50 5.56
C ASP A 327 -23.19 -3.59 5.01
N LEU A 328 -22.31 -3.08 5.88
CA LEU A 328 -21.13 -2.32 5.47
C LEU A 328 -20.19 -3.16 4.58
N MET A 329 -19.94 -4.41 4.98
CA MET A 329 -19.10 -5.31 4.19
C MET A 329 -19.76 -5.65 2.86
N GLU A 330 -21.06 -5.91 2.85
CA GLU A 330 -21.78 -6.24 1.62
C GLU A 330 -21.82 -5.05 0.64
N ALA A 331 -22.08 -3.84 1.13
CA ALA A 331 -21.99 -2.62 0.34
C ALA A 331 -20.58 -2.44 -0.27
N ALA A 332 -19.53 -2.68 0.52
CA ALA A 332 -18.15 -2.60 0.05
C ALA A 332 -17.82 -3.67 -1.00
N ARG A 333 -18.27 -4.93 -0.80
CA ARG A 333 -18.10 -6.02 -1.79
C ARG A 333 -18.78 -5.67 -3.10
N ARG A 334 -20.06 -5.27 -3.05
CA ARG A 334 -20.86 -4.91 -4.22
C ARG A 334 -20.20 -3.80 -5.03
N LEU A 335 -19.76 -2.72 -4.37
CA LEU A 335 -19.05 -1.62 -5.03
C LEU A 335 -17.70 -2.04 -5.59
N SER A 336 -16.95 -2.88 -4.89
CA SER A 336 -15.65 -3.39 -5.35
C SER A 336 -15.78 -4.12 -6.69
N ILE A 337 -16.79 -4.98 -6.82
CA ILE A 337 -17.06 -5.77 -8.03
C ILE A 337 -17.56 -4.83 -9.16
N ALA A 338 -18.47 -3.90 -8.84
CA ALA A 338 -19.01 -2.93 -9.78
C ALA A 338 -17.92 -2.02 -10.39
N VAL A 339 -16.96 -1.58 -9.57
CA VAL A 339 -15.86 -0.72 -9.99
C VAL A 339 -14.96 -1.39 -11.03
N GLY A 340 -14.78 -2.71 -10.96
CA GLY A 340 -13.97 -3.45 -11.92
C GLY A 340 -12.48 -3.15 -11.83
N LEU A 341 -11.98 -2.95 -10.61
CA LEU A 341 -10.56 -2.85 -10.33
C LEU A 341 -10.12 -3.96 -9.38
N PRO A 342 -8.87 -4.44 -9.50
CA PRO A 342 -8.31 -5.39 -8.55
C PRO A 342 -8.29 -4.86 -7.12
N PHE A 343 -8.27 -3.54 -6.94
CA PHE A 343 -8.32 -2.88 -5.65
C PHE A 343 -9.15 -1.62 -5.70
N VAL A 344 -9.95 -1.43 -4.66
CA VAL A 344 -10.57 -0.15 -4.32
C VAL A 344 -10.75 -0.07 -2.82
N ARG A 345 -10.50 1.11 -2.27
CA ARG A 345 -10.88 1.44 -0.90
C ARG A 345 -12.26 2.08 -0.92
N VAL A 346 -13.19 1.51 -0.17
CA VAL A 346 -14.56 2.00 -0.02
C VAL A 346 -14.65 2.64 1.36
N ASP A 347 -14.84 3.96 1.39
CA ASP A 347 -15.01 4.69 2.63
C ASP A 347 -16.51 4.83 2.89
N LEU A 348 -16.96 4.25 3.99
CA LEU A 348 -18.35 4.15 4.39
C LEU A 348 -18.57 4.87 5.72
N TYR A 349 -19.82 5.24 5.95
CA TYR A 349 -20.34 5.64 7.25
C TYR A 349 -21.43 4.67 7.66
N SER A 350 -21.43 4.28 8.92
CA SER A 350 -22.55 3.57 9.52
C SER A 350 -23.60 4.57 9.98
N THR A 351 -24.84 4.42 9.52
CA THR A 351 -25.99 5.25 9.93
C THR A 351 -27.17 4.38 10.33
N PRO A 352 -28.16 4.90 11.09
CA PRO A 352 -29.35 4.14 11.48
C PRO A 352 -30.13 3.55 10.29
N ASP A 353 -30.07 4.19 9.12
CA ASP A 353 -30.73 3.75 7.89
C ASP A 353 -29.86 2.82 7.03
N GLY A 354 -28.71 2.37 7.57
CA GLY A 354 -27.78 1.48 6.90
C GLY A 354 -26.48 2.15 6.41
N PRO A 355 -25.71 1.46 5.56
CA PRO A 355 -24.41 1.94 5.10
C PRO A 355 -24.55 3.09 4.09
N VAL A 356 -23.80 4.17 4.32
CA VAL A 356 -23.75 5.34 3.44
C VAL A 356 -22.36 5.47 2.82
N LEU A 357 -22.28 5.58 1.50
CA LEU A 357 -21.01 5.80 0.80
C LEU A 357 -20.47 7.22 1.06
N GLY A 358 -19.23 7.30 1.53
CA GLY A 358 -18.46 8.53 1.65
C GLY A 358 -17.57 8.80 0.44
N GLU A 359 -16.69 7.86 0.08
CA GLU A 359 -15.84 7.97 -1.10
C GLU A 359 -15.39 6.61 -1.65
N LEU A 360 -15.08 6.57 -2.95
CA LEU A 360 -14.35 5.48 -3.58
C LEU A 360 -12.94 5.94 -3.92
N THR A 361 -11.94 5.23 -3.43
CA THR A 361 -10.55 5.62 -3.54
C THR A 361 -9.75 4.51 -4.21
N PRO A 362 -9.19 4.74 -5.43
CA PRO A 362 -8.44 3.73 -6.17
C PRO A 362 -7.06 3.44 -5.56
N MET A 363 -6.58 4.32 -4.67
CA MET A 363 -5.23 4.26 -4.10
C MET A 363 -5.28 4.80 -2.67
N PRO A 364 -4.85 4.04 -1.65
CA PRO A 364 -4.85 4.55 -0.28
C PRO A 364 -3.91 5.75 -0.16
N GLY A 365 -4.32 6.77 0.60
CA GLY A 365 -3.53 7.99 0.78
C GLY A 365 -2.32 7.77 1.71
N GLY A 366 -1.19 8.39 1.36
CA GLY A 366 0.06 8.33 2.15
C GLY A 366 0.85 7.03 1.96
N VAL A 367 2.08 7.00 2.48
CA VAL A 367 2.91 5.78 2.47
C VAL A 367 2.31 4.77 3.46
N GLN A 368 1.99 3.57 2.97
CA GLN A 368 1.54 2.45 3.78
C GLN A 368 2.73 1.56 4.10
N GLU A 369 3.28 1.72 5.31
CA GLU A 369 4.41 0.90 5.81
C GLU A 369 3.84 -0.21 6.69
N TYR A 370 3.22 -1.21 6.06
CA TYR A 370 2.70 -2.35 6.78
C TYR A 370 3.82 -3.27 7.27
N ARG A 371 3.54 -4.07 8.30
CA ARG A 371 4.37 -5.24 8.61
C ARG A 371 4.48 -6.15 7.39
N LEU A 372 5.63 -6.79 7.23
CA LEU A 372 5.93 -7.60 6.04
C LEU A 372 4.87 -8.68 5.78
N ASN A 373 4.48 -9.44 6.80
CA ASN A 373 3.45 -10.49 6.68
C ASN A 373 2.09 -9.92 6.21
N HIS A 374 1.71 -8.76 6.73
CA HIS A 374 0.47 -8.09 6.35
C HIS A 374 0.54 -7.52 4.93
N ASP A 375 1.64 -6.86 4.57
CA ASP A 375 1.88 -6.36 3.20
C ASP A 375 1.82 -7.48 2.16
N LEU A 376 2.41 -8.64 2.47
CA LEU A 376 2.36 -9.83 1.62
C LEU A 376 0.95 -10.42 1.54
N ARG A 377 0.20 -10.49 2.65
CA ARG A 377 -1.20 -10.95 2.67
C ARG A 377 -2.09 -10.08 1.79
N LEU A 378 -1.97 -8.76 1.93
CA LEU A 378 -2.70 -7.80 1.10
C LEU A 378 -2.29 -7.90 -0.37
N GLY A 379 -1.00 -8.10 -0.65
CA GLY A 379 -0.49 -8.29 -2.02
C GLY A 379 -1.00 -9.57 -2.67
N ALA A 380 -1.08 -10.68 -1.92
CA ALA A 380 -1.64 -11.93 -2.39
C ALA A 380 -3.15 -11.82 -2.69
N ALA A 381 -3.91 -11.11 -1.85
CA ALA A 381 -5.33 -10.83 -2.12
C ALA A 381 -5.52 -10.03 -3.42
N TRP A 382 -4.67 -9.00 -3.65
CA TRP A 382 -4.65 -8.27 -4.91
C TRP A 382 -4.35 -9.18 -6.10
N MET A 383 -3.36 -10.07 -6.00
CA MET A 383 -3.04 -11.02 -7.08
C MET A 383 -4.21 -11.95 -7.41
N ARG A 384 -4.93 -12.45 -6.40
CA ARG A 384 -6.14 -13.24 -6.63
C ARG A 384 -7.23 -12.41 -7.30
N ALA A 385 -7.39 -11.14 -6.91
CA ALA A 385 -8.31 -10.22 -7.55
C ALA A 385 -7.98 -9.92 -9.01
N ASP A 386 -6.69 -9.73 -9.36
CA ASP A 386 -6.24 -9.60 -10.75
C ASP A 386 -6.71 -10.80 -11.58
N LEU A 387 -6.50 -12.02 -11.07
CA LEU A 387 -6.89 -13.27 -11.74
C LEU A 387 -8.41 -13.42 -11.89
N ARG A 388 -9.16 -13.12 -10.83
CA ARG A 388 -10.64 -13.15 -10.85
C ARG A 388 -11.19 -12.16 -11.88
N LEU A 389 -10.74 -10.90 -11.84
CA LEU A 389 -11.17 -9.88 -12.79
C LEU A 389 -10.78 -10.24 -14.23
N ALA A 390 -9.57 -10.74 -14.46
CA ALA A 390 -9.14 -11.18 -15.79
C ALA A 390 -10.03 -12.32 -16.34
N ARG A 391 -10.43 -13.27 -15.48
CA ARG A 391 -11.37 -14.34 -15.83
C ARG A 391 -12.74 -13.78 -16.18
N ASP A 392 -13.28 -12.86 -15.38
CA ASP A 392 -14.58 -12.27 -15.63
C ASP A 392 -14.59 -11.46 -16.94
N LEU A 393 -13.52 -10.70 -17.21
CA LEU A 393 -13.33 -10.00 -18.49
C LEU A 393 -13.29 -10.99 -19.67
N ALA A 394 -12.58 -12.11 -19.52
CA ALA A 394 -12.54 -13.16 -20.54
C ALA A 394 -13.91 -13.83 -20.78
N ARG A 395 -14.81 -13.81 -19.78
CA ARG A 395 -16.21 -14.26 -19.88
C ARG A 395 -17.16 -13.20 -20.41
N GLY A 396 -16.64 -12.04 -20.82
CA GLY A 396 -17.43 -10.96 -21.40
C GLY A 396 -17.95 -9.91 -20.42
N ARG A 397 -17.45 -9.87 -19.18
CA ARG A 397 -17.69 -8.71 -18.30
C ARG A 397 -17.20 -7.46 -19.02
N PRO A 398 -18.02 -6.42 -19.21
CA PRO A 398 -17.54 -5.19 -19.85
C PRO A 398 -16.41 -4.57 -19.02
N SER A 399 -15.40 -4.02 -19.69
CA SER A 399 -14.35 -3.26 -19.01
C SER A 399 -14.93 -1.97 -18.45
N GLY A 400 -14.52 -1.57 -17.26
CA GLY A 400 -14.96 -0.32 -16.66
C GLY A 400 -15.81 -0.50 -15.41
N THR A 401 -16.35 0.64 -14.95
CA THR A 401 -17.38 0.69 -13.91
C THR A 401 -18.73 0.27 -14.50
N LEU A 402 -19.48 -0.58 -13.79
CA LEU A 402 -20.80 -1.04 -14.18
C LEU A 402 -21.83 -0.44 -13.23
N PHE A 403 -22.81 0.30 -13.75
CA PHE A 403 -23.95 0.81 -12.98
C PHE A 403 -25.00 -0.30 -12.84
N GLY A 404 -25.64 -0.39 -11.68
CA GLY A 404 -26.71 -1.35 -11.44
C GLY A 404 -28.08 -0.89 -11.95
N SER A 405 -29.11 -1.62 -11.56
CA SER A 405 -30.50 -1.41 -12.01
C SER A 405 -31.29 -0.40 -11.21
N GLU A 406 -30.82 -0.04 -10.02
CA GLU A 406 -31.58 0.85 -9.13
C GLU A 406 -31.61 2.29 -9.66
N PRO A 407 -32.69 3.04 -9.41
CA PRO A 407 -32.76 4.45 -9.74
C PRO A 407 -31.65 5.23 -9.05
N TYR A 408 -30.99 6.13 -9.79
CA TYR A 408 -29.96 7.00 -9.25
C TYR A 408 -30.10 8.42 -9.78
N GLN A 409 -29.56 9.39 -9.03
CA GLN A 409 -29.52 10.77 -9.47
C GLN A 409 -28.21 11.07 -10.22
N TRP A 410 -28.31 11.85 -11.29
CA TRP A 410 -27.15 12.34 -12.03
C TRP A 410 -27.02 13.85 -11.87
N TRP A 411 -25.91 14.30 -11.30
CA TRP A 411 -25.70 15.71 -10.93
C TRP A 411 -24.86 16.49 -11.94
N TYR A 412 -24.36 15.84 -12.98
CA TYR A 412 -23.65 16.53 -14.06
C TYR A 412 -24.63 16.97 -15.15
N PRO A 413 -24.32 18.06 -15.87
CA PRO A 413 -25.10 18.44 -17.04
C PRO A 413 -25.12 17.30 -18.06
N GLU A 414 -26.29 16.94 -18.57
CA GLU A 414 -26.39 16.00 -19.68
C GLU A 414 -25.77 16.64 -20.95
N PRO A 415 -25.05 15.86 -21.79
CA PRO A 415 -24.50 16.35 -23.05
C PRO A 415 -25.62 16.92 -23.93
N ARG A 416 -25.38 18.08 -24.57
CA ARG A 416 -26.34 18.61 -25.57
C ARG A 416 -26.33 17.72 -26.82
N GLY A 417 -27.51 17.53 -27.40
CA GLY A 417 -27.84 16.45 -28.34
C GLY A 417 -26.80 16.12 -29.42
N GLY A 418 -26.54 14.82 -29.58
CA GLY A 418 -25.85 14.22 -30.73
C GLY A 418 -24.34 14.10 -30.63
N GLU A 419 -23.69 14.69 -29.62
CA GLU A 419 -22.25 14.45 -29.41
C GLU A 419 -22.03 13.04 -28.84
N PRO A 420 -21.19 12.19 -29.47
CA PRO A 420 -20.96 10.84 -28.99
C PRO A 420 -20.38 10.87 -27.57
N ALA A 421 -20.74 9.87 -26.76
CA ALA A 421 -20.02 9.57 -25.52
C ALA A 421 -18.53 9.41 -25.88
N GLY A 422 -17.74 10.43 -25.57
CA GLY A 422 -16.38 10.58 -26.07
C GLY A 422 -15.35 10.17 -25.01
N THR A 423 -14.20 9.70 -25.48
CA THR A 423 -12.99 9.52 -24.66
C THR A 423 -12.44 10.85 -24.16
N GLU A 424 -12.81 11.95 -24.81
CA GLU A 424 -12.48 13.32 -24.43
C GLU A 424 -13.65 13.97 -23.68
N GLY A 425 -13.43 14.33 -22.42
CA GLY A 425 -14.44 14.99 -21.58
C GLY A 425 -14.36 14.64 -20.09
N GLY A 426 -15.11 15.39 -19.28
CA GLY A 426 -15.30 15.11 -17.86
C GLY A 426 -16.41 14.09 -17.59
N PRO A 427 -16.80 13.91 -16.30
CA PRO A 427 -17.80 12.92 -15.90
C PRO A 427 -19.12 12.94 -16.67
N SER A 428 -19.57 14.12 -17.13
CA SER A 428 -20.80 14.29 -17.92
C SER A 428 -20.84 13.49 -19.22
N ARG A 429 -19.68 13.13 -19.80
CA ARG A 429 -19.58 12.43 -21.09
C ARG A 429 -19.18 10.97 -20.96
N TRP A 430 -18.74 10.55 -19.78
CA TRP A 430 -18.23 9.19 -19.58
C TRP A 430 -19.37 8.17 -19.62
N PRO A 431 -19.10 6.95 -20.13
CA PRO A 431 -20.12 5.92 -20.22
C PRO A 431 -20.64 5.52 -18.84
N ARG A 432 -21.95 5.23 -18.80
CA ARG A 432 -22.70 4.69 -17.66
C ARG A 432 -23.25 3.32 -18.06
N LEU A 433 -22.35 2.37 -18.32
CA LEU A 433 -22.75 1.03 -18.76
C LEU A 433 -23.55 0.35 -17.66
N GLN A 434 -24.80 0.02 -17.96
CA GLN A 434 -25.71 -0.59 -17.01
C GLN A 434 -25.67 -2.12 -17.16
N ALA A 435 -25.27 -2.81 -16.09
CA ALA A 435 -25.23 -4.27 -16.02
C ALA A 435 -25.14 -4.70 -14.56
N ASP A 436 -25.69 -5.87 -14.22
CA ASP A 436 -25.42 -6.47 -12.91
C ASP A 436 -24.01 -7.11 -12.92
N PRO A 437 -23.04 -6.56 -12.18
CA PRO A 437 -21.67 -7.09 -12.21
C PRO A 437 -21.55 -8.50 -11.63
N LEU A 438 -22.54 -8.97 -10.86
CA LEU A 438 -22.55 -10.33 -10.30
C LEU A 438 -22.78 -11.42 -11.36
N GLN A 439 -23.27 -11.08 -12.56
CA GLN A 439 -23.46 -12.04 -13.65
C GLN A 439 -22.17 -12.75 -14.06
N TRP A 440 -21.01 -12.09 -13.91
CA TRP A 440 -19.70 -12.67 -14.22
C TRP A 440 -18.88 -13.01 -12.99
N TYR A 441 -19.22 -12.43 -11.84
CA TYR A 441 -18.37 -12.43 -10.67
C TYR A 441 -18.03 -13.83 -10.18
N THR A 442 -16.73 -14.11 -10.08
CA THR A 442 -16.22 -15.31 -9.45
C THR A 442 -15.87 -15.01 -7.97
N PRO A 443 -16.59 -15.54 -6.97
CA PRO A 443 -16.25 -15.32 -5.57
C PRO A 443 -14.90 -15.97 -5.19
N PRO A 444 -14.21 -15.49 -4.13
CA PRO A 444 -13.04 -16.15 -3.58
C PRO A 444 -13.37 -17.59 -3.14
N GLU A 445 -12.46 -18.54 -3.36
CA GLU A 445 -12.66 -19.97 -3.08
C GLU A 445 -13.01 -20.26 -1.61
N ASP A 446 -12.55 -19.42 -0.68
CA ASP A 446 -12.83 -19.54 0.75
C ASP A 446 -14.28 -19.16 1.13
N VAL A 447 -14.98 -18.38 0.28
CA VAL A 447 -16.37 -17.93 0.52
C VAL A 447 -17.40 -19.03 0.19
N VAL A 448 -17.02 -20.02 -0.62
CA VAL A 448 -17.92 -21.12 -1.04
C VAL A 448 -18.25 -22.08 0.14
N ARG A 449 -17.60 -21.96 1.29
CA ARG A 449 -17.81 -22.84 2.46
C ARG A 449 -18.74 -22.28 3.56
N LEU A 450 -19.29 -21.06 3.42
CA LEU A 450 -20.09 -20.41 4.48
C LEU A 450 -21.49 -19.95 4.03
N GLY A 451 -22.05 -20.50 2.94
CA GLY A 451 -23.33 -19.99 2.41
C GLY A 451 -24.16 -20.97 1.57
N THR A 452 -24.09 -22.28 1.85
CA THR A 452 -25.07 -23.23 1.29
C THR A 452 -25.82 -23.91 2.42
N ASP A 453 -26.72 -23.18 3.05
CA ASP A 453 -27.86 -23.74 3.78
C ASP A 453 -29.06 -22.79 3.64
N GLY A 454 -30.00 -23.13 2.73
CA GLY A 454 -31.43 -22.89 2.93
C GLY A 454 -32.08 -21.63 2.34
N ASN A 455 -32.78 -21.86 1.22
CA ASN A 455 -34.00 -21.17 0.72
C ASN A 455 -33.82 -19.79 0.06
N GLY A 456 -34.33 -19.51 -1.14
CA GLY A 456 -35.17 -20.28 -2.06
C GLY A 456 -35.60 -19.33 -3.18
N ALA A 457 -35.33 -19.69 -4.43
CA ALA A 457 -35.99 -19.09 -5.58
C ALA A 457 -36.19 -20.20 -6.62
N ASP A 458 -37.46 -20.34 -6.98
CA ASP A 458 -38.08 -21.39 -7.78
C ASP A 458 -37.29 -21.89 -8.99
N GLN A 459 -37.18 -23.22 -9.05
CA GLN A 459 -37.08 -23.93 -10.32
C GLN A 459 -38.44 -23.86 -11.02
N THR A 460 -38.51 -23.14 -12.12
CA THR A 460 -39.50 -23.41 -13.17
C THR A 460 -38.77 -23.99 -14.36
N GLY A 461 -39.14 -25.22 -14.70
CA GLY A 461 -38.49 -26.02 -15.73
C GLY A 461 -38.71 -25.46 -17.13
N ALA A 462 -37.71 -25.69 -17.97
CA ALA A 462 -37.88 -25.75 -19.42
C ALA A 462 -36.81 -26.69 -20.00
N ASP A 463 -37.29 -27.89 -20.35
CA ASP A 463 -36.87 -28.78 -21.42
C ASP A 463 -35.39 -29.06 -21.65
N GLN A 464 -34.94 -30.18 -21.07
CA GLN A 464 -33.93 -31.03 -21.69
C GLN A 464 -34.51 -31.67 -22.96
N THR A 465 -34.12 -31.14 -24.12
CA THR A 465 -34.16 -31.91 -25.37
C THR A 465 -32.75 -32.39 -25.66
N GLY A 466 -32.59 -33.71 -25.68
CA GLY A 466 -31.35 -34.37 -26.02
C GLY A 466 -30.95 -34.07 -27.46
N ALA A 467 -29.64 -33.85 -27.66
CA ALA A 467 -29.01 -33.90 -28.96
C ALA A 467 -27.68 -34.66 -28.81
N ASP A 468 -27.76 -35.91 -29.26
CA ASP A 468 -26.74 -36.81 -29.81
C ASP A 468 -25.26 -36.53 -29.52
N GLN A 469 -24.68 -37.47 -28.75
CA GLN A 469 -23.26 -37.79 -28.80
C GLN A 469 -22.95 -38.54 -30.09
N THR A 470 -22.32 -37.87 -31.05
CA THR A 470 -21.56 -38.56 -32.12
C THR A 470 -20.07 -38.37 -31.86
N GLY A 471 -19.39 -39.51 -31.71
CA GLY A 471 -17.98 -39.60 -31.35
C GLY A 471 -17.03 -38.89 -32.32
N ALA A 472 -15.93 -38.43 -31.75
CA ALA A 472 -14.71 -38.14 -32.48
C ALA A 472 -13.54 -38.76 -31.71
N ASP A 473 -12.77 -39.57 -32.43
CA ASP A 473 -11.67 -40.40 -31.99
C ASP A 473 -10.59 -39.65 -31.21
N GLN A 474 -10.22 -40.18 -30.04
CA GLN A 474 -8.95 -39.85 -29.39
C GLN A 474 -7.91 -40.87 -29.80
N THR A 475 -7.08 -40.51 -30.79
CA THR A 475 -5.81 -41.19 -31.05
C THR A 475 -4.81 -40.79 -29.98
N GLY A 476 -4.23 -41.80 -29.32
CA GLY A 476 -3.35 -41.67 -28.17
C GLY A 476 -2.00 -41.01 -28.45
N ALA A 477 -1.43 -40.50 -27.37
CA ALA A 477 0.01 -40.36 -27.19
C ALA A 477 0.35 -40.84 -25.77
N ASP A 478 1.10 -41.94 -25.72
CA ASP A 478 1.66 -42.54 -24.51
C ASP A 478 2.81 -41.70 -23.93
N GLN A 479 2.76 -41.60 -22.60
CA GLN A 479 3.83 -41.73 -21.61
C GLN A 479 5.17 -41.00 -21.78
N THR A 480 5.57 -40.26 -20.74
CA THR A 480 6.70 -40.65 -19.88
C THR A 480 6.55 -40.04 -18.49
N GLY A 481 6.50 -40.89 -17.47
CA GLY A 481 6.61 -40.52 -16.06
C GLY A 481 8.04 -40.24 -15.64
N ALA A 482 8.19 -39.51 -14.53
CA ALA A 482 9.41 -39.47 -13.75
C ALA A 482 9.04 -39.47 -12.27
N ASP A 483 9.75 -40.32 -11.54
CA ASP A 483 9.42 -40.89 -10.24
C ASP A 483 9.51 -39.93 -9.06
N GLN A 484 8.69 -40.25 -8.05
CA GLN A 484 8.81 -39.78 -6.69
C GLN A 484 9.98 -40.49 -5.99
N THR A 485 10.81 -39.75 -5.26
CA THR A 485 11.61 -40.31 -4.17
C THR A 485 11.37 -39.48 -2.91
N GLY A 486 10.69 -40.10 -1.95
CA GLY A 486 10.67 -39.64 -0.57
C GLY A 486 11.99 -39.97 0.13
N ALA A 487 12.32 -39.17 1.14
CA ALA A 487 13.29 -39.53 2.17
C ALA A 487 12.71 -39.09 3.52
N ASP A 488 12.42 -40.09 4.34
CA ASP A 488 12.06 -39.94 5.75
C ASP A 488 13.32 -39.98 6.63
N GLN A 489 13.32 -39.08 7.62
CA GLN A 489 13.83 -39.19 9.00
C GLN A 489 15.32 -39.46 9.28
N THR A 490 15.91 -38.63 10.15
CA THR A 490 16.26 -38.99 11.55
C THR A 490 16.97 -37.82 12.27
N GLY A 491 16.70 -37.69 13.57
CA GLY A 491 17.19 -36.61 14.43
C GLY A 491 18.62 -36.81 14.96
N ALA A 492 19.17 -35.72 15.52
CA ALA A 492 20.29 -35.75 16.44
C ALA A 492 20.10 -34.68 17.51
N GLU A 493 20.01 -35.12 18.76
CA GLU A 493 20.05 -34.29 19.97
C GLU A 493 21.50 -33.89 20.31
N GLY A 494 21.65 -32.65 20.83
CA GLY A 494 22.56 -32.31 21.91
C GLY A 494 24.04 -32.03 21.61
N ALA A 495 24.46 -30.76 21.73
CA ALA A 495 25.43 -30.32 22.73
C ALA A 495 25.66 -28.80 22.68
N THR A 496 25.66 -28.23 23.88
CA THR A 496 25.86 -26.83 24.27
C THR A 496 27.25 -26.28 23.94
N ALA A 497 27.31 -25.00 23.55
CA ALA A 497 28.46 -24.15 23.83
C ALA A 497 27.99 -22.71 24.08
N GLU A 498 28.09 -22.29 25.34
CA GLU A 498 27.93 -20.92 25.80
C GLU A 498 29.00 -20.01 25.18
N VAL A 499 28.60 -18.83 24.70
CA VAL A 499 29.51 -17.68 24.61
C VAL A 499 28.77 -16.45 25.11
N SER A 500 29.24 -15.96 26.26
CA SER A 500 28.86 -14.72 26.93
C SER A 500 29.12 -13.50 26.05
N ILE A 501 28.16 -12.57 26.00
CA ILE A 501 28.37 -11.21 25.49
C ILE A 501 28.13 -10.25 26.65
N PRO A 502 29.07 -9.34 26.97
CA PRO A 502 28.92 -8.44 28.10
C PRO A 502 28.02 -7.24 27.75
N GLU A 503 27.32 -6.80 28.78
CA GLU A 503 26.41 -5.66 28.82
C GLU A 503 27.22 -4.36 28.91
N GLU A 504 27.03 -3.42 27.97
CA GLU A 504 27.51 -2.04 28.10
C GLU A 504 26.39 -1.03 27.75
N SER A 505 25.86 -0.44 28.81
CA SER A 505 25.66 1.02 29.01
C SER A 505 25.12 1.85 27.84
N ARG A 506 23.83 2.21 27.94
CA ARG A 506 23.20 3.32 27.19
C ARG A 506 23.84 4.68 27.54
N PRO A 507 24.03 5.57 26.55
CA PRO A 507 23.96 7.01 26.77
C PRO A 507 22.61 7.58 26.32
N ASP A 508 22.19 8.59 27.08
CA ASP A 508 20.93 9.31 27.02
C ASP A 508 20.90 10.38 25.91
N ASP A 509 19.68 10.77 25.56
CA ASP A 509 19.26 11.73 24.53
C ASP A 509 19.89 13.13 24.68
N ARG A 510 20.25 13.73 23.52
CA ARG A 510 19.96 15.14 23.12
C ARG A 510 20.74 15.53 21.85
N GLY A 511 20.05 15.61 20.71
CA GLY A 511 20.57 16.24 19.49
C GLY A 511 20.31 17.76 19.49
N PRO A 512 21.22 18.60 18.96
CA PRO A 512 20.94 20.01 18.73
C PRO A 512 20.36 20.27 17.33
N ASP A 513 19.59 21.36 17.27
CA ASP A 513 18.84 21.92 16.15
C ASP A 513 19.64 22.13 14.85
N GLU A 514 18.94 21.94 13.74
CA GLU A 514 19.34 22.34 12.39
C GLU A 514 19.33 23.86 12.26
N ASP A 515 20.50 24.50 12.20
CA ASP A 515 20.66 25.78 11.52
C ASP A 515 22.14 26.01 11.13
N GLN A 516 22.32 26.36 9.85
CA GLN A 516 23.56 26.83 9.19
C GLN A 516 24.53 25.76 8.64
N VAL A 517 24.43 25.53 7.33
CA VAL A 517 25.53 24.98 6.50
C VAL A 517 25.99 26.07 5.53
N GLU A 518 27.07 26.78 5.88
CA GLU A 518 27.88 27.54 4.93
C GLU A 518 28.88 26.60 4.25
N LEU A 519 28.82 26.53 2.92
CA LEU A 519 29.82 25.89 2.07
C LEU A 519 31.15 26.65 2.17
N ARG A 520 32.22 25.95 2.60
CA ARG A 520 33.60 26.37 2.31
C ARG A 520 34.32 25.29 1.52
N ILE A 521 34.56 25.62 0.26
CA ILE A 521 35.49 24.93 -0.63
C ILE A 521 36.91 25.18 -0.09
N ALA A 522 37.68 24.12 0.14
CA ALA A 522 39.12 24.20 0.32
C ALA A 522 39.79 23.16 -0.57
N ASP A 523 40.44 23.70 -1.59
CA ASP A 523 41.41 23.10 -2.49
C ASP A 523 42.65 22.65 -1.69
N SER A 524 43.21 21.47 -1.99
CA SER A 524 44.60 21.18 -1.63
C SER A 524 45.23 20.22 -2.62
N SER A 525 45.81 20.83 -3.65
CA SER A 525 46.96 20.31 -4.36
C SER A 525 48.16 20.14 -3.40
N ARG A 526 48.64 18.91 -3.25
CA ARG A 526 50.05 18.44 -3.31
C ARG A 526 50.30 17.20 -2.49
#